data_AF-D8QTL8-F1
#
_entry.id   AF-D8QTL8-F1
#
_cell.length_a   1.000
_cell.length_b   1.000
_cell.length_c   1.000
_cell.angle_alpha   90.00
_cell.angle_beta   90.00
_cell.angle_gamma   90.00
#
_symmetry.space_group_name_H-M   'P 1'
#
loop_
_entity.id
_entity.type
_entity.pdbx_description
1 polymer ?
#
loop_
_entity_poly.entity_id
_entity_poly.type
_entity_poly.pdbx_seq_one_letter_code
_entity_poly.pdbx_strand_id
1 'polypeptide(L)'
;DDNNLWAFPAGPRGWNDPGMLQVGNGRMSLAEYPSHFSICALPQAPLIIGCELRTITKIHLKIYKNIQIIVVNQDSLGIQGRKVSQIRQFEVITSCLILTKHCVIKQVWAGPLR
;
A
#
# COMPACT_ATOMS: atom_id res chain seq x y z
N ASP A 1 7.47 6.72 -13.77
CA ASP A 1 6.08 6.26 -13.81
C ASP A 1 5.22 7.34 -13.16
N ASP A 2 3.90 7.22 -13.26
CA ASP A 2 3.00 8.26 -12.73
C ASP A 2 3.09 8.37 -11.20
N ASN A 3 3.34 7.26 -10.50
CA ASN A 3 3.56 7.26 -9.05
C ASN A 3 4.71 8.20 -8.64
N ASN A 4 5.84 8.19 -9.37
CA ASN A 4 6.96 9.08 -9.06
C ASN A 4 6.68 10.55 -9.40
N LEU A 5 5.80 10.84 -10.37
CA LEU A 5 5.38 12.21 -10.68
C LEU A 5 4.55 12.83 -9.56
N TRP A 6 3.64 12.04 -8.98
CA TRP A 6 2.74 12.51 -7.90
C TRP A 6 3.35 12.38 -6.50
N ALA A 7 4.49 11.71 -6.34
CA ALA A 7 5.16 11.56 -5.04
C ALA A 7 5.78 12.86 -4.49
N PHE A 8 5.96 13.90 -5.31
CA PHE A 8 6.47 15.21 -4.87
C PHE A 8 5.37 16.11 -4.27
N PRO A 9 4.17 16.23 -4.87
CA PRO A 9 3.08 17.02 -4.28
C PRO A 9 2.38 16.34 -3.09
N ALA A 10 2.55 15.03 -2.89
CA ALA A 10 1.93 14.31 -1.77
C ALA A 10 2.67 14.52 -0.45
N GLY A 11 1.93 14.79 0.61
CA GLY A 11 2.45 14.95 1.96
C GLY A 11 1.38 15.41 2.95
N PRO A 12 1.79 15.85 4.16
CA PRO A 12 0.84 16.31 5.17
C PRO A 12 -0.08 17.40 4.61
N ARG A 13 -1.40 17.15 4.68
CA ARG A 13 -2.53 17.96 4.13
C ARG A 13 -2.95 17.65 2.69
N GLY A 14 -2.32 16.70 2.00
CA GLY A 14 -2.76 16.25 0.67
C GLY A 14 -2.06 14.97 0.24
N TRP A 15 -2.80 13.87 0.13
CA TRP A 15 -2.27 12.55 -0.21
C TRP A 15 -2.81 12.09 -1.56
N ASN A 16 -2.01 11.31 -2.29
CA ASN A 16 -2.51 10.62 -3.48
C ASN A 16 -3.44 9.48 -3.06
N ASP A 17 -4.57 9.36 -3.76
CA ASP A 17 -5.54 8.30 -3.52
C ASP A 17 -5.52 7.31 -4.71
N PRO A 18 -4.97 6.09 -4.54
CA PRO A 18 -4.98 5.05 -5.56
C PRO A 18 -6.33 4.30 -5.64
N GLY A 19 -7.32 4.71 -4.84
CA GLY A 19 -8.63 4.09 -4.75
C GLY A 19 -8.79 3.16 -3.56
N MET A 20 -10.00 2.63 -3.42
CA MET A 20 -10.46 1.86 -2.25
C MET A 20 -9.85 0.45 -2.17
N LEU A 21 -9.61 -0.01 -0.94
CA LEU A 21 -9.13 -1.36 -0.65
C LEU A 21 -10.18 -2.42 -1.02
N GLN A 22 -9.78 -3.35 -1.87
CA GLN A 22 -10.65 -4.42 -2.40
C GLN A 22 -10.50 -5.74 -1.65
N VAL A 23 -9.88 -5.75 -0.46
CA VAL A 23 -9.61 -6.99 0.27
C VAL A 23 -10.91 -7.65 0.68
N GLY A 24 -11.16 -8.83 0.11
CA GLY A 24 -12.36 -9.63 0.34
C GLY A 24 -13.48 -9.47 -0.70
N ASN A 25 -13.29 -8.70 -1.77
CA ASN A 25 -14.28 -8.56 -2.85
C ASN A 25 -14.25 -9.70 -3.88
N GLY A 26 -13.44 -10.73 -3.67
CA GLY A 26 -13.41 -11.95 -4.49
C GLY A 26 -12.68 -11.82 -5.84
N ARG A 27 -12.15 -10.64 -6.15
CA ARG A 27 -11.43 -10.33 -7.40
C ARG A 27 -9.92 -10.53 -7.32
N MET A 28 -9.40 -11.01 -6.20
CA MET A 28 -7.98 -11.33 -6.01
C MET A 28 -7.86 -12.59 -5.14
N SER A 29 -6.75 -13.30 -5.30
CA SER A 29 -6.37 -14.43 -4.48
C SER A 29 -5.94 -13.99 -3.07
N LEU A 30 -5.93 -14.94 -2.13
CA LEU A 30 -5.48 -14.69 -0.77
C LEU A 30 -4.01 -14.23 -0.68
N ALA A 31 -3.18 -14.61 -1.64
CA ALA A 31 -1.78 -14.20 -1.73
C ALA A 31 -1.61 -12.78 -2.28
N GLU A 32 -2.56 -12.29 -3.09
CA GLU A 32 -2.52 -10.96 -3.69
C GLU A 32 -3.01 -9.87 -2.74
N TYR A 33 -3.98 -10.16 -1.87
CA TYR A 33 -4.53 -9.16 -0.95
C TYR A 33 -3.50 -8.49 -0.02
N PRO A 34 -2.52 -9.21 0.59
CA PRO A 34 -1.47 -8.57 1.37
C PRO A 34 -0.59 -7.64 0.53
N SER A 35 -0.33 -7.99 -0.72
CA SER A 35 0.44 -7.17 -1.66
C SER A 35 -0.33 -5.90 -2.04
N HIS A 36 -1.62 -6.03 -2.37
CA HIS A 36 -2.51 -4.90 -2.64
C HIS A 36 -2.58 -3.93 -1.46
N PHE A 37 -2.85 -4.43 -0.24
CA PHE A 37 -2.91 -3.61 0.96
C PHE A 37 -1.59 -2.86 1.21
N SER A 38 -0.46 -3.51 0.92
CA SER A 38 0.85 -2.92 1.09
C SER A 38 1.17 -1.84 0.05
N ILE A 39 0.77 -2.04 -1.21
CA ILE A 39 0.94 -1.03 -2.27
C ILE A 39 0.13 0.22 -1.93
N CYS A 40 -1.10 0.07 -1.44
CA CYS A 40 -1.92 1.22 -1.01
C CYS A 40 -1.32 1.92 0.22
N ALA A 41 -0.68 1.18 1.12
CA ALA A 41 -0.11 1.74 2.34
C ALA A 41 1.18 2.56 2.12
N LEU A 42 2.07 2.11 1.23
CA LEU A 42 3.38 2.73 0.97
C LEU A 42 3.38 4.20 0.53
N PRO A 43 2.45 4.68 -0.31
CA PRO A 43 2.36 6.09 -0.65
C PRO A 43 1.68 6.95 0.42
N GLN A 44 1.39 6.39 1.60
CA GLN A 44 0.63 7.05 2.65
C GLN A 44 -0.79 7.44 2.21
N ALA A 45 -1.37 6.66 1.30
CA ALA A 45 -2.71 6.91 0.82
C ALA A 45 -3.77 6.68 1.90
N PRO A 46 -4.96 7.30 1.77
CA PRO A 46 -6.11 6.98 2.59
C PRO A 46 -6.48 5.49 2.50
N LEU A 47 -6.41 4.76 3.62
CA LEU A 47 -6.79 3.35 3.68
C LEU A 47 -8.31 3.19 3.85
N ILE A 48 -9.06 3.44 2.77
CA ILE A 48 -10.52 3.34 2.76
C ILE A 48 -10.95 1.92 2.39
N ILE A 49 -11.71 1.26 3.26
CA ILE A 49 -12.22 -0.10 3.01
C ILE A 49 -13.38 -0.04 2.03
N GLY A 50 -13.27 -0.77 0.92
CA GLY A 50 -14.29 -0.85 -0.13
C GLY A 50 -15.02 -2.18 -0.23
N CYS A 51 -14.98 -3.00 0.82
CA CYS A 51 -15.69 -4.27 0.88
C CYS A 51 -16.85 -4.24 1.89
N GLU A 52 -17.78 -5.16 1.73
CA GLU A 52 -18.90 -5.35 2.64
C GLU A 52 -18.40 -5.89 3.99
N LEU A 53 -18.37 -5.03 5.01
CA LEU A 53 -17.86 -5.37 6.34
C LEU A 53 -18.72 -6.41 7.06
N ARG A 54 -20.02 -6.54 6.72
CA ARG A 54 -20.90 -7.53 7.35
C ARG A 54 -20.58 -8.96 6.93
N THR A 55 -19.95 -9.14 5.77
CA THR A 55 -19.67 -10.46 5.18
C THR A 55 -18.18 -10.79 5.16
N ILE A 56 -17.34 -9.94 5.77
CA ILE A 56 -15.88 -10.13 5.74
C ILE A 56 -15.44 -11.39 6.51
N THR A 57 -14.58 -12.19 5.90
CA THR A 57 -14.01 -13.37 6.57
C THR A 57 -12.94 -12.97 7.59
N LYS A 58 -12.72 -13.80 8.61
CA LYS A 58 -11.64 -13.59 9.60
C LYS A 58 -10.25 -13.49 8.95
N ILE A 59 -10.05 -14.19 7.83
CA ILE A 59 -8.81 -14.19 7.07
C ILE A 59 -8.57 -12.83 6.43
N HIS A 60 -9.57 -12.26 5.75
CA HIS A 60 -9.48 -10.92 5.16
C HIS A 60 -9.33 -9.83 6.23
N LEU A 61 -10.03 -9.97 7.36
CA LEU A 61 -9.91 -9.03 8.48
C LEU A 61 -8.48 -9.01 9.07
N LYS A 62 -7.77 -10.15 9.07
CA LYS A 62 -6.38 -10.22 9.51
C LYS A 62 -5.45 -9.35 8.65
N ILE A 63 -5.74 -9.19 7.36
CA ILE A 63 -4.98 -8.34 6.45
C ILE A 63 -5.19 -6.87 6.81
N TYR A 64 -6.44 -6.44 6.98
CA TYR A 64 -6.77 -5.08 7.41
C TYR A 64 -6.18 -4.74 8.79
N LYS A 65 -6.05 -5.73 9.68
CA LYS A 65 -5.49 -5.56 11.03
C LYS A 65 -3.96 -5.70 11.09
N ASN A 66 -3.26 -5.69 9.95
CA ASN A 66 -1.80 -5.79 9.96
C ASN A 66 -1.18 -4.46 10.42
N ILE A 67 -0.90 -4.38 11.73
CA ILE A 67 -0.33 -3.20 12.40
C ILE A 67 0.98 -2.75 11.75
N GLN A 68 1.81 -3.68 11.27
CA GLN A 68 3.10 -3.34 10.65
C GLN A 68 2.91 -2.51 9.37
N ILE A 69 1.86 -2.79 8.60
CA ILE A 69 1.54 -2.03 7.38
C ILE A 69 0.89 -0.69 7.74
N ILE A 70 0.00 -0.68 8.74
CA ILE A 70 -0.67 0.55 9.20
C ILE A 70 0.34 1.56 9.74
N VAL A 71 1.31 1.11 10.55
CA VAL A 71 2.35 1.99 11.11
C VAL A 71 3.20 2.62 10.02
N VAL A 72 3.52 1.87 8.95
CA VAL A 72 4.24 2.42 7.78
C VAL A 72 3.41 3.47 7.05
N ASN A 73 2.10 3.24 6.89
CA ASN A 73 1.19 4.18 6.24
C ASN A 73 0.96 5.46 7.05
N GLN A 74 0.93 5.36 8.38
CA GLN A 74 0.66 6.45 9.32
C GLN A 74 1.94 7.12 9.84
N ASP A 75 3.06 6.96 9.14
CA ASP A 75 4.33 7.55 9.55
C ASP A 75 4.29 9.08 9.44
N SER A 76 4.66 9.76 10.52
CA SER A 76 4.52 11.22 10.61
C SER A 76 5.46 12.01 9.70
N LEU A 77 6.48 11.40 9.07
CA LEU A 77 7.28 12.10 8.05
C LEU A 77 6.43 12.50 6.85
N GLY A 78 5.38 11.75 6.56
CA GLY A 78 4.50 12.07 5.45
C GLY A 78 5.12 11.96 4.06
N ILE A 79 6.20 11.19 3.92
CA ILE A 79 6.88 10.97 2.64
C ILE A 79 6.24 9.78 1.92
N GLN A 80 5.68 10.03 0.74
CA GLN A 80 5.19 8.99 -0.15
C GLN A 80 6.33 8.09 -0.65
N GLY A 81 6.09 6.77 -0.63
CA GLY A 81 6.99 5.80 -1.23
C GLY A 81 7.17 5.99 -2.74
N ARG A 82 8.42 5.87 -3.20
CA ARG A 82 8.81 6.04 -4.61
C ARG A 82 9.30 4.74 -5.19
N LYS A 83 9.03 4.51 -6.47
CA LYS A 83 9.61 3.39 -7.20
C LYS A 83 11.08 3.69 -7.48
N VAL A 84 11.96 2.81 -7.02
CA VAL A 84 13.43 2.93 -7.21
C VAL A 84 13.97 1.98 -8.26
N SER A 85 13.29 0.86 -8.50
CA SER A 85 13.70 -0.11 -9.52
C SER A 85 12.53 -0.96 -9.98
N GLN A 86 12.65 -1.49 -11.20
CA GLN A 86 11.71 -2.44 -11.77
C GLN A 86 12.49 -3.52 -12.52
N ILE A 87 12.26 -4.78 -12.17
CA ILE A 87 12.90 -5.94 -12.79
C ILE A 87 11.80 -6.91 -13.23
N ARG A 88 11.59 -7.00 -14.55
CA ARG A 88 10.52 -7.81 -15.16
C ARG A 88 9.14 -7.45 -14.59
N GLN A 89 8.55 -8.36 -13.80
CA GLN A 89 7.23 -8.21 -13.17
C GLN A 89 7.31 -7.74 -11.70
N PHE A 90 8.50 -7.42 -11.21
CA PHE A 90 8.71 -6.96 -9.84
C PHE A 90 9.04 -5.47 -9.81
N GLU A 91 8.43 -4.77 -8.89
CA GLU A 91 8.71 -3.37 -8.58
C GLU A 91 9.31 -3.25 -7.19
N VAL A 92 10.30 -2.39 -7.05
CA VAL A 92 10.92 -2.05 -5.77
C VAL A 92 10.49 -0.64 -5.43
N ILE A 93 9.69 -0.52 -4.37
CA ILE A 93 9.20 0.76 -3.85
C ILE A 93 9.83 0.98 -2.47
N THR A 94 10.31 2.21 -2.24
CA THR A 94 10.96 2.58 -0.97
C THR A 94 10.32 3.82 -0.38
N SER A 95 10.11 3.82 0.93
CA SER A 95 9.74 5.01 1.69
C SER A 95 10.62 5.18 2.92
N CYS A 96 10.84 6.43 3.31
CA CYS A 96 11.60 6.80 4.50
C CYS A 96 10.63 6.95 5.68
N LEU A 97 10.96 6.33 6.83
CA LEU A 97 10.11 6.31 8.02
C LEU A 97 10.81 6.95 9.21
N ILE A 98 10.05 7.68 10.03
CA ILE A 98 10.57 8.35 11.22
C ILE A 98 10.92 7.33 12.31
N LEU A 99 10.08 6.30 12.43
CA LEU A 99 10.12 5.34 13.53
C LEU A 99 11.37 4.46 13.50
N THR A 100 11.90 4.18 12.32
CA THR A 100 13.01 3.23 12.17
C THR A 100 14.33 3.90 11.81
N LYS A 101 14.36 5.17 11.38
CA LYS A 101 15.50 5.80 10.68
C LYS A 101 16.02 4.98 9.49
N HIS A 102 15.26 3.98 9.02
CA HIS A 102 15.63 3.07 7.94
C HIS A 102 14.59 3.19 6.81
N CYS A 103 15.08 3.05 5.58
CA CYS A 103 14.21 2.99 4.41
C CYS A 103 13.54 1.61 4.34
N VAL A 104 12.21 1.54 4.33
CA VAL A 104 11.52 0.27 4.11
C VAL A 104 11.49 0.01 2.62
N ILE A 105 12.17 -1.06 2.22
CA ILE A 105 12.16 -1.56 0.84
C ILE A 105 11.08 -2.62 0.75
N LYS A 106 10.09 -2.39 -0.11
CA LYS A 106 9.14 -3.43 -0.48
C LYS A 106 9.34 -3.80 -1.93
N GLN A 107 9.71 -5.06 -2.16
CA GLN A 107 9.59 -5.68 -3.47
C GLN A 107 8.16 -6.21 -3.60
N VAL A 108 7.47 -5.75 -4.64
CA VAL A 108 6.08 -6.15 -4.90
C VAL A 108 5.96 -6.69 -6.33
N TRP A 109 5.10 -7.69 -6.50
CA TRP A 109 4.74 -8.20 -7.80
C TRP A 109 3.68 -7.27 -8.43
N ALA A 110 3.95 -6.76 -9.63
CA ALA A 110 3.10 -5.86 -10.40
C ALA A 110 2.58 -6.55 -11.68
N GLY A 111 2.20 -7.82 -11.57
CA GLY A 111 1.54 -8.50 -12.69
C GLY A 111 0.05 -8.12 -12.81
N PRO A 112 -0.60 -8.49 -13.92
CA PRO A 112 -1.99 -8.12 -14.17
C PRO A 112 -2.90 -8.69 -13.09
N LEU A 113 -3.65 -7.80 -12.43
CA LEU A 113 -4.84 -8.16 -11.66
C LEU A 113 -5.84 -8.73 -12.67
N ARG A 114 -6.05 -10.05 -12.66
CA ARG A 114 -7.04 -10.70 -13.53
C ARG A 114 -8.47 -10.41 -13.07
#